data_AF-A0AA39Y057-F1
#
_entry.id   AF-A0AA39Y057-F1
#
_cell.length_a   1.000
_cell.length_b   1.000
_cell.length_c   1.000
_cell.angle_alpha   90.00
_cell.angle_beta   90.00
_cell.angle_gamma   90.00
#
_symmetry.space_group_name_H-M   'P 1'
#
loop_
_entity.id
_entity.type
_entity.pdbx_description
1 polymer ?
#
loop_
_entity_poly.entity_id
_entity_poly.type
_entity_poly.pdbx_seq_one_letter_code
_entity_poly.pdbx_strand_id
1 'polypeptide(L)'
;MSIAKGHVQRAGFGDTRPYLYQGLQLASSIRLVELSPGEPEDMLCLDMYEVSLDDEPIYQALSYEWGEKMGSISVRCGDSHHLLVTPNLETALLHLRSREKTMILWIDALCINQNDMQERSKQVSMMKRIFLGASSVFLWIGRDSP
;
A
#
# COMPACT_ATOMS: atom_id res chain seq x y z
N MET A 1 24.71 38.25 -0.55
CA MET A 1 25.07 36.88 -0.99
C MET A 1 25.47 36.07 0.24
N SER A 2 24.55 35.25 0.74
CA SER A 2 24.79 33.92 1.33
C SER A 2 23.49 33.51 2.00
N ILE A 3 22.69 32.75 1.27
CA ILE A 3 21.51 32.09 1.79
C ILE A 3 22.02 30.80 2.43
N ALA A 4 21.82 30.68 3.74
CA ALA A 4 22.13 29.47 4.48
C ALA A 4 21.38 28.30 3.82
N LYS A 5 22.14 27.31 3.34
CA LYS A 5 21.60 26.01 2.94
C LYS A 5 21.06 25.34 4.20
N GLY A 6 19.77 25.49 4.45
CA GLY A 6 19.02 24.63 5.35
C GLY A 6 19.09 23.22 4.76
N HIS A 7 19.97 22.39 5.32
CA HIS A 7 19.84 20.95 5.17
C HIS A 7 18.50 20.59 5.79
N VAL A 8 17.51 20.29 4.95
CA VAL A 8 16.30 19.59 5.38
C VAL A 8 16.78 18.24 5.92
N GLN A 9 16.81 18.14 7.25
CA GLN A 9 17.00 16.89 7.95
C GLN A 9 15.94 15.91 7.44
N ARG A 10 16.37 14.83 6.78
CA ARG A 10 15.54 13.64 6.63
C ARG A 10 15.14 13.24 8.04
N ALA A 11 13.85 13.37 8.38
CA ALA A 11 13.35 12.89 9.65
C ALA A 11 13.76 11.42 9.78
N GLY A 12 14.66 11.14 10.73
CA GLY A 12 15.08 9.78 11.02
C GLY A 12 13.88 8.97 11.49
N PHE A 13 13.80 7.72 11.04
CA PHE A 13 12.86 6.69 11.49
C PHE A 13 13.12 6.31 12.96
N GLY A 14 12.98 7.24 13.89
CA GLY A 14 13.39 7.06 15.28
C GLY A 14 12.56 6.05 16.05
N ASP A 15 11.26 5.92 15.77
CA ASP A 15 10.35 5.24 16.71
C ASP A 15 9.23 4.36 16.09
N THR A 16 9.17 4.17 14.76
CA THR A 16 8.12 3.33 14.17
C THR A 16 8.48 1.84 14.18
N ARG A 17 7.51 0.99 14.55
CA ARG A 17 7.67 -0.47 14.59
C ARG A 17 7.19 -1.12 13.27
N PRO A 18 7.67 -2.32 12.92
CA PRO A 18 7.09 -3.05 11.80
C PRO A 18 5.59 -3.26 12.01
N TYR A 19 4.79 -3.05 10.96
CA TYR A 19 3.37 -3.36 10.99
C TYR A 19 3.16 -4.86 11.23
N LEU A 20 2.21 -5.20 12.12
CA LEU A 20 1.86 -6.57 12.46
C LEU A 20 0.48 -6.91 11.90
N TYR A 21 0.44 -7.90 11.03
CA TYR A 21 -0.82 -8.41 10.48
C TYR A 21 -1.64 -9.12 11.55
N GLN A 22 -2.88 -8.67 11.74
CA GLN A 22 -3.89 -9.39 12.53
C GLN A 22 -4.67 -10.32 11.62
N GLY A 23 -5.02 -11.53 12.08
CA GLY A 23 -5.81 -12.47 11.27
C GLY A 23 -7.16 -11.89 10.85
N LEU A 24 -7.56 -12.18 9.61
CA LEU A 24 -8.87 -11.79 9.09
C LEU A 24 -10.01 -12.49 9.82
N GLN A 25 -11.06 -11.76 10.17
CA GLN A 25 -12.16 -12.26 11.01
C GLN A 25 -13.11 -13.19 10.25
N LEU A 26 -13.41 -12.87 8.99
CA LEU A 26 -14.33 -13.64 8.15
C LEU A 26 -13.63 -14.25 6.94
N ALA A 27 -14.23 -15.30 6.38
CA ALA A 27 -13.72 -15.94 5.17
C ALA A 27 -13.80 -15.03 3.93
N SER A 28 -14.77 -14.10 3.90
CA SER A 28 -14.96 -13.09 2.86
C SER A 28 -14.24 -11.78 3.14
N SER A 29 -13.52 -11.67 4.26
CA SER A 29 -12.78 -10.47 4.61
C SER A 29 -11.57 -10.24 3.71
N ILE A 30 -11.30 -8.97 3.43
CA ILE A 30 -10.06 -8.49 2.82
C ILE A 30 -9.53 -7.31 3.63
N ARG A 31 -8.24 -7.03 3.53
CA ARG A 31 -7.72 -5.71 3.94
C ARG A 31 -7.75 -4.75 2.77
N LEU A 32 -7.97 -3.48 3.08
CA LEU A 32 -7.81 -2.37 2.16
C LEU A 32 -6.77 -1.41 2.71
N VAL A 33 -6.07 -0.74 1.80
CA VAL A 33 -5.10 0.32 2.07
C VAL A 33 -5.79 1.65 1.86
N GLU A 34 -5.72 2.51 2.87
CA GLU A 34 -6.10 3.91 2.80
C GLU A 34 -4.85 4.75 2.52
N LEU A 35 -4.58 5.07 1.26
CA LEU A 35 -3.42 5.87 0.87
C LEU A 35 -3.72 7.35 1.08
N SER A 36 -2.98 7.99 1.99
CA SER A 36 -3.13 9.42 2.31
C SER A 36 -2.70 10.32 1.14
N PRO A 37 -3.36 11.48 0.97
CA PRO A 37 -2.91 12.47 0.01
C PRO A 37 -1.57 13.10 0.40
N GLY A 38 -0.86 13.67 -0.56
CA GLY A 38 0.40 14.40 -0.31
C GLY A 38 1.12 14.82 -1.58
N GLU A 39 2.11 15.69 -1.43
CA GLU A 39 2.97 16.14 -2.52
C GLU A 39 4.01 15.06 -2.88
N PRO A 40 4.51 14.99 -4.13
CA PRO A 40 5.45 13.93 -4.57
C PRO A 40 6.67 13.72 -3.67
N GLU A 41 7.16 14.77 -3.03
CA GLU A 41 8.31 14.76 -2.12
C GLU A 41 7.96 14.30 -0.70
N ASP A 42 6.68 14.30 -0.33
CA ASP A 42 6.21 13.86 0.97
C ASP A 42 6.34 12.35 1.11
N MET A 43 6.67 11.92 2.33
CA MET A 43 6.67 10.51 2.71
C MET A 43 5.31 9.86 2.43
N LEU A 44 5.30 8.67 1.83
CA LEU A 44 4.09 7.87 1.69
C LEU A 44 3.56 7.47 3.06
N CYS A 45 2.27 7.71 3.27
CA CYS A 45 1.55 7.40 4.48
C CYS A 45 0.27 6.67 4.10
N LEU A 46 -0.02 5.60 4.80
CA LEU A 46 -1.22 4.84 4.59
C LEU A 46 -1.75 4.27 5.90
N ASP A 47 -3.00 3.84 5.88
CA ASP A 47 -3.60 3.01 6.92
C ASP A 47 -4.12 1.71 6.31
N MET A 48 -4.33 0.69 7.14
CA MET A 48 -4.90 -0.57 6.70
C MET A 48 -6.05 -0.98 7.61
N TYR A 49 -7.14 -1.43 7.01
CA TYR A 49 -8.33 -1.86 7.73
C TYR A 49 -8.99 -3.04 7.03
N GLU A 50 -9.73 -3.84 7.80
CA GLU A 50 -10.46 -5.01 7.30
C GLU A 50 -11.89 -4.63 6.90
N VAL A 51 -12.36 -5.20 5.79
CA VAL A 51 -13.76 -5.14 5.34
C VAL A 51 -14.22 -6.50 4.86
N SER A 52 -15.53 -6.76 4.87
CA SER A 52 -16.11 -7.92 4.19
C SER A 52 -16.41 -7.59 2.74
N LEU A 53 -16.09 -8.49 1.81
CA LEU A 53 -16.56 -8.40 0.42
C LEU A 53 -18.08 -8.57 0.29
N ASP A 54 -18.77 -9.08 1.31
CA ASP A 54 -20.23 -9.22 1.31
C ASP A 54 -20.95 -7.88 1.54
N ASP A 55 -20.24 -6.88 2.08
CA ASP A 55 -20.75 -5.53 2.32
C ASP A 55 -20.59 -4.60 1.11
N GLU A 56 -20.16 -5.15 -0.04
CA GLU A 56 -19.91 -4.42 -1.30
C GLU A 56 -19.07 -3.13 -1.11
N PRO A 57 -17.88 -3.21 -0.48
CA PRO A 57 -17.06 -2.04 -0.21
C PRO A 57 -16.59 -1.37 -1.51
N ILE A 58 -16.45 -0.04 -1.48
CA ILE A 58 -15.94 0.74 -2.62
C ILE A 58 -14.43 0.90 -2.49
N TYR A 59 -13.68 0.33 -3.43
CA TYR A 59 -12.22 0.41 -3.51
C TYR A 59 -11.74 0.25 -4.95
N GLN A 60 -10.50 0.66 -5.23
CA GLN A 60 -9.81 0.34 -6.46
C GLN A 60 -8.80 -0.78 -6.22
N ALA A 61 -8.46 -1.57 -7.25
CA ALA A 61 -7.40 -2.57 -7.16
C ALA A 61 -6.15 -2.12 -7.93
N LEU A 62 -4.96 -2.49 -7.43
CA LEU A 62 -3.70 -2.31 -8.15
C LEU A 62 -3.20 -3.66 -8.68
N SER A 63 -3.01 -3.74 -9.99
CA SER A 63 -2.30 -4.82 -10.65
C SER A 63 -0.94 -4.32 -11.10
N TYR A 64 0.12 -4.97 -10.63
CA TYR A 64 1.50 -4.57 -10.92
C TYR A 64 2.43 -5.78 -10.84
N GLU A 65 3.59 -5.70 -11.50
CA GLU A 65 4.64 -6.69 -11.31
C GLU A 65 5.38 -6.43 -9.99
N TRP A 66 5.52 -7.45 -9.14
CA TRP A 66 6.17 -7.26 -7.84
C TRP A 66 7.65 -6.87 -7.95
N GLY A 67 8.32 -7.26 -9.04
CA GLY A 67 9.74 -7.01 -9.28
C GLY A 67 10.60 -7.71 -8.24
N GLU A 68 11.45 -6.93 -7.55
CA GLU A 68 12.25 -7.42 -6.43
C GLU A 68 11.37 -8.02 -5.34
N LYS A 69 11.74 -9.19 -4.80
CA LYS A 69 10.89 -9.90 -3.83
C LYS A 69 10.94 -9.32 -2.42
N MET A 70 11.91 -8.46 -2.12
CA MET A 70 12.13 -7.93 -0.78
C MET A 70 11.91 -6.41 -0.78
N GLY A 71 11.00 -5.95 0.07
CA GLY A 71 10.78 -4.53 0.27
C GLY A 71 12.00 -3.88 0.92
N SER A 72 12.42 -2.74 0.40
CA SER A 72 13.57 -1.97 0.89
C SER A 72 13.20 -0.53 1.23
N ILE A 73 12.03 -0.07 0.79
CA ILE A 73 11.52 1.28 1.02
C ILE A 73 10.51 1.24 2.17
N SER A 74 10.70 2.11 3.16
CA SER A 74 9.81 2.19 4.31
C SER A 74 8.68 3.19 4.07
N VAL A 75 7.44 2.73 4.23
CA VAL A 75 6.20 3.51 4.13
C VAL A 75 5.54 3.57 5.50
N ARG A 76 5.05 4.75 5.91
CA ARG A 76 4.41 4.91 7.22
C ARG A 76 3.02 4.27 7.19
N CYS A 77 2.74 3.43 8.19
CA CYS A 77 1.43 2.80 8.40
C CYS A 77 0.85 3.28 9.74
N GLY A 78 -0.17 4.12 9.71
CA GLY A 78 -0.67 4.83 10.89
C GLY A 78 0.40 5.67 11.59
N ASP A 79 0.22 5.91 12.89
CA ASP A 79 1.09 6.83 13.64
C ASP A 79 2.44 6.23 14.05
N SER A 80 2.47 4.93 14.36
CA SER A 80 3.62 4.29 15.01
C SER A 80 4.17 3.08 14.27
N HIS A 81 3.68 2.78 13.07
CA HIS A 81 4.13 1.60 12.32
C HIS A 81 4.69 1.94 10.94
N HIS A 82 5.42 0.98 10.37
CA HIS A 82 5.90 1.04 9.00
C HIS A 82 5.77 -0.31 8.30
N LEU A 83 5.67 -0.25 6.97
CA LEU A 83 5.76 -1.39 6.06
C LEU A 83 6.98 -1.21 5.18
N LEU A 84 7.56 -2.33 4.75
CA LEU A 84 8.60 -2.34 3.72
C LEU A 84 7.96 -2.70 2.37
N VAL A 85 8.09 -1.80 1.40
CA VAL A 85 7.60 -1.97 0.03
C VAL A 85 8.77 -2.03 -0.94
N THR A 86 8.52 -2.65 -2.10
CA THR A 86 9.52 -2.66 -3.18
C THR A 86 9.60 -1.27 -3.81
N PRO A 87 10.74 -0.89 -4.42
CA PRO A 87 10.84 0.38 -5.14
C PRO A 87 9.79 0.52 -6.25
N ASN A 88 9.39 -0.59 -6.88
CA ASN A 88 8.34 -0.57 -7.90
C ASN A 88 6.97 -0.24 -7.30
N LEU A 89 6.63 -0.82 -6.16
CA LEU A 89 5.38 -0.52 -5.47
C LEU A 89 5.37 0.92 -4.93
N GLU A 90 6.47 1.39 -4.33
CA GLU A 90 6.61 2.80 -3.93
C GLU A 90 6.32 3.72 -5.12
N THR A 91 6.96 3.46 -6.25
CA THR A 91 6.78 4.26 -7.47
C THR A 91 5.32 4.22 -7.92
N ALA A 92 4.68 3.06 -7.97
CA ALA A 92 3.26 2.94 -8.32
C ALA A 92 2.37 3.76 -7.37
N LEU A 93 2.59 3.64 -6.06
CA LEU A 93 1.85 4.39 -5.03
C LEU A 93 2.02 5.90 -5.18
N LEU A 94 3.23 6.39 -5.49
CA LEU A 94 3.49 7.81 -5.72
C LEU A 94 2.75 8.34 -6.96
N HIS A 95 2.57 7.55 -8.01
CA HIS A 95 1.82 7.96 -9.20
C HIS A 95 0.31 7.91 -8.99
N LEU A 96 -0.17 6.98 -8.16
CA LEU A 96 -1.57 6.90 -7.80
C LEU A 96 -1.95 8.02 -6.82
N ARG A 97 -1.08 8.34 -5.85
CA ARG A 97 -1.35 9.29 -4.76
C ARG A 97 -1.89 10.61 -5.31
N SER A 98 -3.11 10.94 -4.88
CA SER A 98 -3.69 12.25 -5.12
C SER A 98 -3.09 13.28 -4.16
N ARG A 99 -3.06 14.55 -4.58
CA ARG A 99 -2.66 15.67 -3.73
C ARG A 99 -3.72 16.07 -2.70
N GLU A 100 -4.98 15.71 -2.96
CA GLU A 100 -6.12 16.22 -2.19
C GLU A 100 -6.98 15.13 -1.58
N LYS A 101 -7.04 13.95 -2.19
CA LYS A 101 -7.97 12.90 -1.81
C LYS A 101 -7.25 11.63 -1.38
N THR A 102 -7.76 11.03 -0.33
CA THR A 102 -7.40 9.68 0.04
C THR A 102 -7.86 8.68 -1.03
N MET A 103 -7.07 7.64 -1.26
CA MET A 103 -7.44 6.53 -2.14
C MET A 103 -7.61 5.24 -1.36
N ILE A 104 -8.65 4.47 -1.68
CA ILE A 104 -8.88 3.16 -1.07
C ILE A 104 -8.47 2.08 -2.06
N LEU A 105 -7.41 1.35 -1.73
CA LEU A 105 -6.75 0.43 -2.64
C LEU A 105 -6.73 -1.00 -2.08
N TRP A 106 -6.97 -1.98 -2.93
CA TRP A 106 -6.53 -3.35 -2.70
C TRP A 106 -5.23 -3.60 -3.45
N ILE A 107 -4.19 -3.99 -2.72
CA ILE A 107 -2.84 -4.24 -3.22
C ILE A 107 -2.38 -5.55 -2.61
N ASP A 108 -2.24 -6.61 -3.40
CA ASP A 108 -1.95 -7.96 -2.92
C ASP A 108 -0.74 -8.04 -1.98
N ALA A 109 0.37 -7.35 -2.28
CA ALA A 109 1.56 -7.34 -1.44
C ALA A 109 1.37 -6.69 -0.05
N LEU A 110 0.35 -5.84 0.13
CA LEU A 110 0.07 -5.15 1.41
C LEU A 110 -1.20 -5.68 2.10
N CYS A 111 -2.22 -6.03 1.32
CA CYS A 111 -3.52 -6.44 1.85
C CYS A 111 -3.51 -7.91 2.30
N ILE A 112 -2.58 -8.72 1.79
CA ILE A 112 -2.41 -10.12 2.13
C ILE A 112 -1.16 -10.27 3.00
N ASN A 113 -1.29 -10.93 4.15
CA ASN A 113 -0.15 -11.36 4.95
C ASN A 113 0.63 -12.45 4.20
N GLN A 114 1.71 -12.05 3.51
CA GLN A 114 2.51 -12.95 2.69
C GLN A 114 3.24 -14.05 3.49
N ASN A 115 3.40 -13.84 4.81
CA ASN A 115 4.02 -14.81 5.70
C ASN A 115 3.03 -15.87 6.23
N ASP A 116 1.73 -15.68 6.01
CA ASP A 116 0.69 -16.66 6.36
C ASP A 116 0.22 -17.39 5.10
N MET A 117 0.66 -18.65 4.95
CA MET A 117 0.29 -19.48 3.80
C MET A 117 -1.21 -19.75 3.71
N GLN A 118 -1.92 -19.85 4.84
CA GLN A 118 -3.35 -20.11 4.85
C GLN A 118 -4.11 -18.87 4.40
N GLU A 119 -3.75 -17.69 4.94
CA GLU A 119 -4.33 -16.43 4.51
C GLU A 119 -4.08 -16.19 3.03
N ARG A 120 -2.82 -16.32 2.59
CA ARG A 120 -2.43 -16.14 1.19
C ARG A 120 -3.23 -17.04 0.27
N SER A 121 -3.39 -18.32 0.61
CA SER A 121 -4.15 -19.26 -0.22
C SER A 121 -5.63 -18.88 -0.32
N LYS A 122 -6.24 -18.43 0.77
CA LYS A 122 -7.63 -17.94 0.80
C LYS A 122 -7.81 -16.65 -0.01
N GLN A 123 -6.90 -15.69 0.14
CA GLN A 123 -6.97 -14.43 -0.59
C GLN A 123 -6.74 -14.65 -2.10
N VAL A 124 -5.81 -15.52 -2.47
CA VAL A 124 -5.58 -15.92 -3.88
C VAL A 124 -6.81 -16.57 -4.49
N SER A 125 -7.51 -17.45 -3.76
CA SER A 125 -8.75 -18.07 -4.28
C SER A 125 -9.88 -17.05 -4.44
N MET A 126 -9.85 -15.94 -3.70
CA MET A 126 -10.80 -14.84 -3.81
C MET A 126 -10.42 -13.76 -4.84
N MET A 127 -9.21 -13.80 -5.44
CA MET A 127 -8.74 -12.72 -6.33
C MET A 127 -9.74 -12.35 -7.42
N LYS A 128 -10.38 -13.34 -8.07
CA LYS A 128 -11.40 -13.07 -9.08
C LYS A 128 -12.54 -12.19 -8.52
N ARG A 129 -13.04 -12.51 -7.32
CA ARG A 129 -14.09 -11.75 -6.65
C ARG A 129 -13.60 -10.36 -6.28
N ILE A 130 -12.38 -10.24 -5.77
CA ILE A 130 -11.77 -8.97 -5.38
C ILE A 130 -11.60 -8.03 -6.58
N PHE A 131 -11.08 -8.52 -7.71
CA PHE A 131 -10.92 -7.70 -8.91
C PHE A 131 -12.26 -7.32 -9.55
N LEU A 132 -13.25 -8.23 -9.54
CA LEU A 132 -14.59 -7.92 -10.05
C LEU A 132 -15.37 -6.95 -9.15
N GLY A 133 -15.12 -6.95 -7.84
CA GLY A 133 -15.75 -6.03 -6.90
C GLY A 133 -15.13 -4.64 -6.83
N ALA A 134 -13.93 -4.45 -7.40
CA ALA A 134 -13.26 -3.15 -7.40
C ALA A 134 -13.98 -2.17 -8.35
N SER A 135 -14.11 -0.91 -7.95
CA SER A 135 -14.70 0.15 -8.79
C SER A 135 -13.87 0.43 -10.04
N SER A 136 -12.56 0.19 -9.96
CA SER A 136 -11.63 0.23 -11.08
C SER A 136 -10.38 -0.57 -10.75
N VAL A 137 -9.62 -0.93 -11.79
CA VAL A 137 -8.33 -1.62 -11.66
C VAL A 137 -7.26 -0.75 -12.32
N PHE A 138 -6.26 -0.33 -11.54
CA PHE A 138 -5.08 0.34 -12.05
C PHE A 138 -4.06 -0.71 -12.47
N LEU A 139 -3.56 -0.60 -13.71
CA LEU A 139 -2.46 -1.41 -14.20
C LEU A 139 -1.17 -0.58 -14.15
N TRP A 140 -0.17 -1.05 -13.42
CA TRP A 140 1.15 -0.43 -13.35
C TRP A 140 2.19 -1.32 -14.04
N ILE A 141 2.74 -0.82 -15.14
CA ILE A 141 3.73 -1.52 -15.98
C ILE A 141 5.18 -1.05 -15.73
N GLY A 142 5.40 -0.28 -14.65
CA GLY A 142 6.68 0.37 -14.40
C GLY A 142 6.78 1.74 -15.09
N ARG A 143 7.90 2.42 -14.88
CA ARG A 143 8.26 3.61 -15.66
C ARG A 143 8.84 3.16 -16.99
N ASP A 144 8.48 3.86 -18.07
CA ASP A 144 9.19 3.72 -19.33
C ASP A 144 10.68 3.91 -19.07
N SER A 145 11.47 2.88 -19.40
CA SER A 145 12.92 3.02 -19.46
C SER A 145 13.21 3.83 -20.73
N PRO A 146 13.94 4.96 -20.65
CA PRO A 146 14.27 5.74 -21.83
C PRO A 146 15.13 4.96 -22.84
#